data_AF-A0A9P8PGN4-F1
#
_entry.id   AF-A0A9P8PGN4-F1
#
_cell.length_a   1.000
_cell.length_b   1.000
_cell.length_c   1.000
_cell.angle_alpha   90.00
_cell.angle_beta   90.00
_cell.angle_gamma   90.00
#
_symmetry.space_group_name_H-M   'P 1'
#
loop_
_entity.id
_entity.type
_entity.pdbx_description
1 polymer ?
#
loop_
_entity_poly.entity_id
_entity_poly.type
_entity_poly.pdbx_seq_one_letter_code
_entity_poly.pdbx_strand_id
1 'polypeptide(L)' 'MNHQKIAARHKRVLRSRKPLKYKQKNIDLLLYLNYLRFMNALIKKANEAAEQDASSGILDRHLQDAQLEFMKRFRG' A
#
# COMPACT_ATOMS: atom_id res chain seq x y z
N MET A 1 7.77 -14.49 0.50
CA MET A 1 7.13 -13.54 -0.45
C MET A 1 8.20 -12.99 -1.39
N ASN A 2 8.10 -13.17 -2.72
CA ASN A 2 9.17 -12.75 -3.65
C ASN A 2 9.05 -11.26 -4.02
N HIS A 3 9.81 -10.40 -3.35
CA HIS A 3 9.75 -8.95 -3.49
C HIS A 3 10.13 -8.44 -4.89
N GLN A 4 11.02 -9.14 -5.61
CA GLN A 4 11.42 -8.77 -6.97
C GLN A 4 10.24 -8.89 -7.96
N LYS A 5 9.45 -9.97 -7.85
CA LYS A 5 8.24 -10.17 -8.68
C LYS A 5 7.19 -9.08 -8.41
N ILE A 6 7.04 -8.67 -7.16
CA ILE A 6 6.07 -7.63 -6.75
C ILE A 6 6.51 -6.25 -7.26
N ALA A 7 7.80 -5.92 -7.18
CA ALA A 7 8.34 -4.67 -7.74
C ALA A 7 8.14 -4.60 -9.27
N ALA A 8 8.39 -5.70 -9.98
CA ALA A 8 8.15 -5.78 -11.42
C ALA A 8 6.67 -5.58 -11.79
N ARG A 9 5.74 -6.14 -11.00
CA ARG A 9 4.29 -5.94 -11.18
C ARG A 9 3.90 -4.48 -10.95
N HIS A 10 4.38 -3.85 -9.87
CA HIS A 10 4.12 -2.43 -9.61
C HIS A 10 4.63 -1.54 -10.75
N LYS A 11 5.85 -1.81 -11.24
CA LYS A 11 6.41 -1.09 -12.39
C LYS A 11 5.53 -1.17 -13.63
N ARG A 12 4.89 -2.32 -13.88
CA ARG A 12 3.94 -2.51 -14.99
C ARG A 12 2.68 -1.66 -14.80
N VAL A 13 2.07 -1.69 -13.61
CA VAL A 13 0.87 -0.91 -13.28
C VAL A 13 1.13 0.60 -13.35
N LEU A 14 2.31 1.04 -12.92
CA LEU A 14 2.70 2.44 -13.00
C LEU A 14 2.83 2.89 -14.45
N ARG A 15 3.54 2.10 -15.28
CA ARG A 15 3.70 2.36 -16.72
C ARG A 15 2.36 2.40 -17.47
N SER A 16 1.39 1.57 -17.08
CA SER A 16 0.07 1.56 -17.72
C SER A 16 -0.80 2.76 -17.36
N ARG A 17 -0.57 3.41 -16.21
CA ARG A 17 -1.35 4.58 -15.76
C ARG A 17 -0.74 5.91 -16.21
N LYS A 18 0.58 6.02 -16.16
CA LYS A 18 1.32 7.13 -16.77
C LYS A 18 2.59 6.57 -17.38
N PRO A 19 2.89 6.86 -18.66
CA PRO A 19 4.20 6.59 -19.24
C PRO A 19 5.21 7.58 -18.63
N LEU A 20 5.55 7.36 -17.36
CA LEU A 20 6.59 8.08 -16.67
C LEU A 20 7.90 7.70 -17.35
N LYS A 21 8.50 8.66 -18.06
CA LYS A 21 9.88 8.56 -18.56
C LYS A 21 10.80 8.64 -17.34
N TYR A 22 10.86 7.55 -16.58
CA TYR A 22 11.70 7.40 -15.41
C TYR A 22 13.17 7.52 -15.85
N LYS A 23 13.70 8.75 -15.85
CA LYS A 23 15.12 9.02 -16.14
C LYS A 23 16.02 8.59 -14.97
N GLN A 24 15.46 8.51 -13.76
CA GLN A 24 16.17 8.09 -12.56
C GLN A 24 16.19 6.57 -12.42
N LYS A 25 17.40 6.01 -12.26
CA LYS A 25 17.59 4.63 -11.84
C LYS A 25 16.94 4.41 -10.46
N ASN A 26 16.34 3.24 -10.25
CA ASN A 26 15.82 2.76 -8.95
C ASN A 26 14.57 3.47 -8.38
N ILE A 27 13.89 4.32 -9.14
CA ILE A 27 12.63 4.96 -8.70
C ILE A 27 11.51 3.94 -8.43
N ASP A 28 11.57 2.76 -9.05
CA ASP A 28 10.70 1.63 -8.77
C ASP A 28 10.88 1.09 -7.34
N LEU A 29 12.11 1.13 -6.79
CA LEU A 29 12.36 0.77 -5.39
C LEU A 29 11.73 1.79 -4.44
N LEU A 30 11.81 3.09 -4.74
CA LEU A 30 11.18 4.14 -3.93
C LEU A 30 9.65 4.02 -3.94
N LEU A 31 9.07 3.73 -5.10
CA LEU A 31 7.63 3.48 -5.22
C LEU A 31 7.21 2.23 -4.45
N TYR A 32 8.01 1.17 -4.53
CA TYR A 32 7.75 -0.05 -3.76
C TYR A 32 7.90 0.17 -2.25
N LEU A 33 8.90 0.96 -1.81
CA LEU A 33 9.04 1.36 -0.41
C LEU A 33 7.83 2.17 0.06
N ASN A 34 7.35 3.13 -0.73
CA ASN A 34 6.13 3.88 -0.39
C ASN A 34 4.90 2.98 -0.32
N TYR A 35 4.77 1.99 -1.22
CA TYR A 35 3.73 0.98 -1.12
C TYR A 35 3.81 0.18 0.18
N LEU A 36 5.02 -0.26 0.59
CA LEU A 36 5.21 -0.96 1.86
C LEU A 36 4.84 -0.09 3.07
N ARG A 37 5.21 1.20 3.05
CA ARG A 37 4.83 2.15 4.12
C ARG A 37 3.32 2.32 4.20
N PHE A 38 2.64 2.40 3.05
CA PHE A 38 1.18 2.44 2.99
C PHE A 38 0.57 1.16 3.57
N MET A 39 1.02 -0.02 3.13
CA MET A 39 0.50 -1.30 3.61
C MET A 39 0.71 -1.49 5.11
N ASN A 40 1.87 -1.12 5.64
CA ASN A 40 2.14 -1.18 7.07
C ASN A 40 1.20 -0.27 7.87
N ALA A 41 0.96 0.95 7.39
CA ALA A 41 0.06 1.88 8.04
C ALA A 41 -1.40 1.38 8.02
N LEU A 42 -1.83 0.83 6.87
CA LEU A 42 -3.16 0.26 6.70
C LEU A 42 -3.39 -0.94 7.65
N ILE A 43 -2.45 -1.89 7.68
CA ILE A 43 -2.56 -3.09 8.53
C ILE A 43 -2.56 -2.69 10.01
N LYS A 44 -1.69 -1.76 10.42
CA LYS A 44 -1.64 -1.30 11.81
C LYS A 44 -3.00 -0.75 12.25
N LYS A 45 -3.63 0.10 11.42
CA LYS A 45 -4.93 0.68 11.73
C LYS A 45 -6.06 -0.34 11.69
N ALA A 46 -6.02 -1.26 10.74
CA ALA A 46 -7.02 -2.33 10.65
C ALA A 46 -6.95 -3.26 11.87
N ASN A 47 -5.76 -3.52 12.41
CA ASN A 47 -5.59 -4.20 13.70
C ASN A 47 -6.18 -3.40 14.86
N GLU A 48 -5.89 -2.11 14.96
CA GLU A 48 -6.48 -1.24 16.00
C GLU A 48 -8.02 -1.28 15.95
N ALA A 49 -8.62 -1.26 14.76
CA ALA A 49 -10.07 -1.39 14.58
C ALA A 49 -10.60 -2.78 14.95
N ALA A 50 -9.88 -3.85 14.61
CA ALA A 50 -10.25 -5.21 14.98
C ALA A 50 -10.21 -5.43 16.50
N GLU A 51 -9.21 -4.86 17.18
CA GLU A 51 -9.09 -4.87 18.65
C GLU A 51 -10.26 -4.13 19.31
N GLN A 52 -10.64 -2.95 18.78
CA GLN A 52 -11.79 -2.19 19.28
C GLN A 52 -13.12 -2.93 19.13
N ASP A 53 -13.27 -3.68 18.04
CA ASP A 53 -14.44 -4.50 17.77
C ASP A 53 -14.40 -5.88 18.46
N ALA A 54 -13.39 -6.15 19.30
CA ALA A 54 -13.14 -7.47 19.90
C ALA A 54 -13.19 -8.63 18.88
N SER A 55 -12.78 -8.36 17.64
CA SER A 55 -12.80 -9.32 16.55
C SER A 55 -11.59 -10.24 16.64
N SER A 56 -11.76 -11.53 16.30
CA SER A 56 -10.68 -12.52 16.31
C SER A 56 -9.62 -12.32 15.22
N GLY A 57 -9.81 -11.33 14.35
CA GLY A 57 -8.91 -10.98 13.28
C GLY A 57 -9.41 -9.77 12.48
N ILE A 58 -8.59 -9.33 11.54
CA ILE A 58 -8.93 -8.23 10.64
C ILE A 58 -10.02 -8.71 9.66
N LEU A 59 -11.16 -8.03 9.67
CA LEU A 59 -12.24 -8.22 8.71
C LEU A 59 -12.18 -7.16 7.60
N ASP A 60 -12.89 -7.41 6.51
CA ASP A 60 -12.94 -6.49 5.36
C ASP A 60 -13.40 -5.07 5.76
N ARG A 61 -14.33 -4.96 6.71
CA ARG A 61 -14.79 -3.66 7.25
C ARG A 61 -13.65 -2.85 7.89
N HIS A 62 -12.77 -3.51 8.64
CA HIS A 62 -11.64 -2.86 9.31
C HIS A 62 -10.63 -2.33 8.30
N LEU A 63 -10.45 -3.04 7.19
CA LEU A 63 -9.61 -2.61 6.08
C LEU A 63 -10.23 -1.45 5.30
N GLN A 64 -11.55 -1.47 5.06
CA GLN A 64 -12.26 -0.40 4.35
C GLN A 64 -12.22 0.91 5.13
N ASP A 65 -12.46 0.86 6.44
CA ASP A 65 -12.41 2.03 7.31
C ASP A 65 -10.99 2.62 7.38
N ALA A 66 -9.98 1.76 7.57
CA ALA A 66 -8.58 2.16 7.53
C ALA A 66 -8.18 2.76 6.17
N GLN A 67 -8.69 2.20 5.06
CA GLN A 67 -8.37 2.67 3.72
C GLN A 67 -8.89 4.10 3.49
N LEU A 68 -10.11 4.42 3.92
CA LEU A 68 -10.68 5.77 3.77
C LEU A 68 -9.84 6.83 4.48
N GLU A 69 -9.29 6.52 5.66
CA GLU A 69 -8.41 7.41 6.42
C GLU A 69 -7.05 7.57 5.73
N PHE A 70 -6.39 6.47 5.36
CA PHE A 70 -5.03 6.51 4.83
C PHE A 70 -4.93 6.95 3.38
N MET A 71 -5.95 6.72 2.56
CA MET A 71 -5.98 7.25 1.19
C MET A 71 -5.92 8.79 1.16
N LYS A 72 -6.41 9.48 2.20
CA LYS A 72 -6.26 10.94 2.32
C LYS A 72 -4.80 11.33 2.63
N ARG A 73 -4.12 10.58 3.50
CA ARG A 73 -2.74 10.85 3.94
C ARG A 73 -1.69 10.59 2.85
N PHE A 74 -1.95 9.64 1.95
CA PHE A 74 -1.02 9.24 0.88
C PHE A 74 -1.33 9.86 -0.49
N ARG A 75 -2.24 10.84 -0.58
CA ARG A 75 -2.63 11.49 -1.86
C ARG A 75 -1.51 12.31 -2.51
N GLY A 76 -0.49 12.73 -1.74
CA GLY A 76 0.60 13.59 -2.23
C GLY A 76 0.15 15.04 -2.31
#